data_AF-A0A527YAX6-F1
#
_entry.id   AF-A0A527YAX6-F1
#
_cell.length_a   1.000
_cell.length_b   1.000
_cell.length_c   1.000
_cell.angle_alpha   90.00
_cell.angle_beta   90.00
_cell.angle_gamma   90.00
#
_symmetry.space_group_name_H-M   'P 1'
#
loop_
_entity.id
_entity.type
_entity.pdbx_description
1 polymer ?
#
loop_
_entity_poly.entity_id
_entity_poly.type
_entity_poly.pdbx_seq_one_letter_code
_entity_poly.pdbx_strand_id
1 'polypeptide(L)' 'WWRQGMMGGAKAHYDCIEAFSETDFTEDLRKIDVPVLIMHGDDDQIVPIADSALLAAELVKHGTLKVYEGLPHGMCT' A
#
# COMPACT_ATOMS: atom_id res chain seq x y z
N TRP A 1 -3.23 -12.00 -8.63
CA TRP A 1 -2.02 -11.47 -9.29
C TRP A 1 -1.89 -11.87 -10.75
N TRP A 2 -1.41 -13.06 -11.13
CA TRP A 2 -1.12 -13.38 -12.54
C TRP A 2 -2.30 -13.15 -13.50
N ARG A 3 -3.48 -13.72 -13.19
CA ARG A 3 -4.66 -13.57 -14.05
C ARG A 3 -5.07 -12.11 -14.25
N GLN A 4 -4.97 -11.27 -13.21
CA GLN A 4 -5.28 -9.84 -13.30
C GLN A 4 -4.21 -9.08 -14.10
N GLY A 5 -2.93 -9.38 -13.86
CA GLY A 5 -1.82 -8.81 -14.63
C GLY A 5 -1.90 -9.16 -16.12
N MET A 6 -2.39 -10.35 -16.49
CA MET A 6 -2.56 -10.73 -17.90
C MET A 6 -3.74 -10.03 -18.59
N MET A 7 -4.63 -9.34 -17.86
CA MET A 7 -5.77 -8.62 -18.43
C MET A 7 -5.47 -7.15 -18.74
N GLY A 8 -4.36 -6.59 -18.26
CA GLY A 8 -4.01 -5.19 -18.46
C GLY A 8 -3.13 -4.92 -19.69
N GLY A 9 -3.12 -3.66 -20.15
CA GLY A 9 -2.32 -3.24 -21.30
C GLY A 9 -0.86 -2.93 -20.92
N ALA A 10 0.09 -3.29 -21.80
CA ALA A 10 1.52 -3.11 -21.54
C ALA A 10 1.91 -1.66 -21.21
N LYS A 11 1.39 -0.67 -21.96
CA LYS A 11 1.65 0.75 -21.69
C LYS A 11 1.10 1.17 -20.32
N ALA A 12 -0.12 0.75 -19.98
CA ALA A 12 -0.72 1.08 -18.69
C ALA A 12 0.09 0.48 -17.53
N HIS A 13 0.57 -0.76 -17.66
CA HIS A 13 1.46 -1.35 -16.65
C HIS A 13 2.77 -0.59 -16.50
N TYR A 14 3.36 -0.13 -17.61
CA TYR A 14 4.59 0.65 -17.58
C TYR A 14 4.36 2.00 -16.88
N ASP A 15 3.36 2.76 -17.31
CA ASP A 15 3.04 4.08 -16.73
C ASP A 15 2.64 3.97 -15.25
N CYS A 16 1.98 2.87 -14.86
CA CYS A 16 1.57 2.66 -13.48
C CYS A 16 2.76 2.53 -12.51
N ILE A 17 3.96 2.15 -12.96
CA ILE A 17 5.14 2.05 -12.09
C ILE A 17 5.41 3.41 -11.45
N GLU A 18 5.65 4.42 -12.28
CA GLU A 18 5.85 5.81 -11.85
C GLU A 18 4.67 6.28 -10.99
N ALA A 19 3.44 6.00 -11.44
CA ALA A 19 2.25 6.46 -10.73
C ALA A 19 2.16 5.93 -9.28
N PHE A 20 2.48 4.66 -9.00
CA PHE A 20 2.42 4.14 -7.63
C PHE A 20 3.69 4.41 -6.81
N SER A 21 4.86 4.53 -7.45
CA SER A 21 6.15 4.66 -6.73
C SER A 21 6.59 6.09 -6.50
N GLU A 22 6.12 7.05 -7.31
CA GLU A 22 6.59 8.44 -7.26
C GLU A 22 5.51 9.44 -6.80
N THR A 23 4.23 9.04 -6.80
CA THR A 23 3.17 9.90 -6.27
C THR A 23 3.29 9.98 -4.74
N ASP A 24 3.49 11.19 -4.23
CA ASP A 24 3.50 11.46 -2.79
C ASP A 24 2.06 11.67 -2.28
N PHE A 25 1.59 10.74 -1.44
CA PHE A 25 0.25 10.77 -0.83
C PHE A 25 0.23 11.41 0.58
N THR A 26 1.33 12.01 1.05
CA THR A 26 1.46 12.53 2.42
C THR A 26 0.32 13.48 2.79
N GLU A 27 0.05 14.47 1.94
CA GLU A 27 -0.99 15.47 2.22
C GLU A 27 -2.40 14.91 2.09
N ASP A 28 -2.60 13.86 1.31
CA ASP A 28 -3.89 13.20 1.20
C ASP A 28 -4.21 12.40 2.44
N LEU A 29 -3.24 11.66 2.99
CA LEU A 29 -3.38 10.94 4.25
C LEU A 29 -3.75 11.87 5.42
N ARG A 30 -3.16 13.06 5.50
CA ARG A 30 -3.48 14.07 6.52
C ARG A 30 -4.92 14.61 6.44
N LYS A 31 -5.51 14.61 5.24
CA LYS A 31 -6.87 15.11 5.00
C LYS A 31 -7.94 14.11 5.40
N ILE A 32 -7.63 12.81 5.49
CA ILE A 32 -8.60 11.77 5.86
C ILE A 32 -9.12 12.02 7.29
N ASP A 33 -10.44 12.16 7.42
CA ASP A 33 -11.14 12.49 8.67
C ASP A 33 -12.11 11.39 9.14
N VAL A 34 -12.12 10.24 8.47
CA VAL A 34 -12.90 9.05 8.83
C VAL A 34 -12.01 7.98 9.47
N PRO A 35 -12.57 6.98 10.18
CA PRO A 35 -11.79 5.85 10.69
C PRO A 35 -11.07 5.09 9.56
N VAL A 36 -9.78 4.80 9.76
CA VAL A 36 -8.92 4.10 8.80
C VAL A 36 -8.36 2.82 9.41
N LEU A 37 -8.50 1.70 8.71
CA LEU A 37 -7.79 0.47 9.01
C LEU A 37 -6.64 0.30 8.00
N ILE A 38 -5.41 0.18 8.51
CA ILE A 38 -4.23 -0.17 7.75
C ILE A 38 -3.85 -1.60 8.12
N MET A 39 -3.72 -2.46 7.10
CA MET A 39 -3.32 -3.86 7.26
C MET A 39 -2.04 -4.08 6.46
N HIS A 40 -1.04 -4.72 7.06
CA HIS A 40 0.22 -4.96 6.37
C HIS A 40 0.92 -6.22 6.88
N GLY A 41 1.51 -7.00 5.97
CA GLY A 41 2.45 -8.07 6.34
C GLY A 41 3.82 -7.49 6.63
N ASP A 42 4.55 -8.00 7.63
CA ASP A 42 5.90 -7.51 7.92
C ASP A 42 7.01 -8.13 7.05
N ASP A 43 6.71 -9.20 6.30
CA ASP A 43 7.56 -9.80 5.26
C ASP A 43 7.11 -9.42 3.84
N ASP A 44 6.53 -8.23 3.67
CA ASP A 44 6.21 -7.67 2.37
C ASP A 44 7.48 -7.18 1.65
N GLN A 45 7.88 -7.92 0.62
CA GLN A 45 9.06 -7.62 -0.19
C GLN A 45 8.80 -6.67 -1.37
N ILE A 46 7.54 -6.27 -1.62
CA ILE A 46 7.15 -5.42 -2.74
C ILE A 46 6.93 -3.98 -2.27
N VAL A 47 6.23 -3.82 -1.15
CA VAL A 47 5.95 -2.52 -0.52
C VAL A 47 6.48 -2.58 0.91
N PRO A 48 7.74 -2.18 1.17
CA PRO A 48 8.36 -2.36 2.48
C PRO A 48 7.60 -1.66 3.61
N ILE A 49 7.22 -2.42 4.64
CA ILE A 49 6.36 -1.94 5.75
C ILE A 49 6.92 -0.68 6.45
N ALA A 50 8.25 -0.59 6.57
CA ALA A 50 8.94 0.51 7.23
C ALA A 50 8.79 1.85 6.48
N ASP A 51 8.59 1.79 5.17
CA ASP A 51 8.46 2.95 4.29
C ASP A 51 7.02 3.12 3.76
N SER A 52 6.06 2.43 4.36
CA SER A 52 4.66 2.44 3.94
C SER A 52 3.70 2.51 5.13
N ALA A 53 3.24 1.36 5.63
CA ALA A 53 2.17 1.28 6.62
C ALA A 53 2.53 1.90 7.97
N LEU A 54 3.80 1.82 8.41
CA LEU A 54 4.23 2.47 9.65
C LEU A 54 4.09 3.99 9.55
N LEU A 55 4.55 4.58 8.44
CA LEU A 55 4.44 6.02 8.19
C LEU A 55 2.98 6.45 7.99
N ALA A 56 2.22 5.69 7.20
CA ALA A 56 0.83 6.00 6.93
C ALA A 56 -0.02 6.01 8.21
N ALA A 57 0.25 5.09 9.14
CA ALA A 57 -0.43 5.03 10.43
C ALA A 57 -0.18 6.26 11.33
N GLU A 58 0.98 6.90 11.20
CA GLU A 58 1.29 8.16 11.89
C GLU A 58 0.65 9.38 11.21
N LEU A 59 0.44 9.32 9.89
CA LEU A 59 -0.11 10.43 9.11
C LEU A 59 -1.63 10.55 9.20
N VAL A 60 -2.36 9.43 9.27
CA VAL A 60 -3.82 9.43 9.35
C VAL A 60 -4.29 9.77 10.77
N LYS A 61 -5.32 10.60 10.90
CA LYS A 61 -5.81 11.08 12.21
C LYS A 61 -6.48 9.99 13.06
N HIS A 62 -7.13 9.03 12.41
CA HIS A 62 -7.96 7.99 13.05
C HIS A 62 -7.56 6.59 12.57
N GLY A 63 -6.25 6.32 12.56
CA GLY A 63 -5.66 5.07 12.08
C GLY A 63 -5.66 3.95 13.12
N THR A 64 -6.02 2.74 12.68
CA THR A 64 -5.70 1.48 13.35
C THR A 64 -4.77 0.69 12.44
N LEU A 65 -3.58 0.36 12.92
CA LEU A 65 -2.63 -0.49 12.20
C LEU A 65 -2.72 -1.94 12.72
N LYS A 66 -2.88 -2.90 11.80
CA LYS A 66 -2.77 -4.33 12.06
C LYS A 66 -1.62 -4.91 11.25
N VAL A 67 -0.56 -5.29 11.94
CA VAL A 67 0.58 -6.01 11.35
C VAL A 67 0.32 -7.52 11.42
N TYR A 68 0.64 -8.22 10.33
CA TYR A 68 0.55 -9.66 10.21
C TYR A 68 1.96 -10.26 10.06
N GLU A 69 2.42 -10.94 11.10
CA GLU A 69 3.76 -11.52 11.16
C GLU A 69 3.98 -12.60 10.09
N GLY A 70 5.09 -12.48 9.36
CA GLY A 70 5.55 -13.38 8.31
C GLY A 70 4.69 -13.41 7.05
N LEU A 71 3.65 -12.55 6.94
CA LEU A 71 2.80 -12.55 5.75
C LEU A 71 3.41 -11.69 4.62
N PRO A 72 3.31 -12.15 3.35
CA PRO A 72 3.86 -11.45 2.21
C PRO A 72 2.90 -10.39 1.66
N HIS A 73 3.33 -9.65 0.63
CA HIS A 73 2.49 -8.69 -0.10
C HIS A 73 1.12 -9.23 -0.53
N GLY A 74 1.11 -10.48 -1.00
CA GLY A 74 -0.09 -11.17 -1.47
C GLY A 74 -0.98 -11.77 -0.37
N MET A 75 -0.93 -11.29 0.89
CA MET A 75 -1.60 -11.94 2.04
C MET A 75 -3.13 -12.15 1.91
N CYS A 76 -3.80 -11.46 0.99
CA CYS A 76 -5.24 -11.54 0.77
C CYS A 76 -5.67 -12.55 -0.31
N THR A 77 -4.75 -13.39 -0.80
CA THR A 77 -5.01 -14.36 -1.88
C THR A 77 -5.13 -15.79 -1.39
#